data_AF-S4P2D5-F1
#
_entry.id   AF-S4P2D5-F1
#
_cell.length_a   1.000
_cell.length_b   1.000
_cell.length_c   1.000
_cell.angle_alpha   90.00
_cell.angle_beta   90.00
_cell.angle_gamma   90.00
#
_symmetry.space_group_name_H-M   'P 1'
#
loop_
_entity.id
_entity.type
_entity.pdbx_description
1 polymer ?
#
loop_
_entity_poly.entity_id
_entity_poly.type
_entity_poly.pdbx_seq_one_letter_code
_entity_poly.pdbx_strand_id
1 'polypeptide(L)'
;MNSTAWEIKTVIDQWMTYMPSGRVANWVNGNHDKSRVATRQGVDRIDAMNMLALILPGVAVTYQGEEIGMIDGYVSWNDTKDPWGCNTDDPINYVLKSRDPERTPYQWDSSAH
;
A
#
# COMPACT_ATOMS: atom_id res chain seq x y z
N MET A 1 3.43 -4.20 -10.14
CA MET A 1 3.81 -3.24 -11.19
C MET A 1 5.07 -2.57 -10.67
N ASN A 2 6.24 -2.74 -11.29
CA ASN A 2 7.50 -2.32 -10.67
C ASN A 2 7.90 -0.92 -11.15
N SER A 3 7.76 0.08 -10.30
CA SER A 3 8.18 1.45 -10.62
C SER A 3 9.70 1.50 -10.85
N THR A 4 10.13 2.30 -11.82
CA THR A 4 11.53 2.61 -12.08
C THR A 4 12.02 3.72 -11.14
N ALA A 5 13.35 3.85 -11.00
CA ALA A 5 13.94 4.94 -10.21
C ALA A 5 13.56 6.33 -10.77
N TRP A 6 13.43 6.44 -12.09
CA TRP A 6 13.01 7.67 -12.76
C TRP A 6 11.58 8.08 -12.39
N GLU A 7 10.64 7.13 -12.40
CA GLU A 7 9.25 7.38 -12.01
C GLU A 7 9.14 7.79 -10.55
N ILE A 8 9.87 7.12 -9.65
CA ILE A 8 9.90 7.47 -8.22
C ILE A 8 10.42 8.90 -8.03
N LYS A 9 11.55 9.24 -8.67
CA LYS A 9 12.10 10.60 -8.61
C LYS A 9 11.12 11.64 -9.16
N THR A 10 10.45 11.34 -10.28
CA THR A 10 9.51 12.26 -10.92
C THR A 10 8.36 12.60 -9.97
N VAL A 11 7.80 11.62 -9.26
CA VAL A 11 6.72 11.85 -8.29
C VAL A 11 7.19 12.69 -7.09
N ILE A 12 8.40 12.43 -6.59
CA ILE A 12 9.01 13.22 -5.50
C ILE A 12 9.20 14.67 -5.93
N ASP A 13 9.81 14.89 -7.09
CA ASP A 13 10.08 16.24 -7.61
C ASP A 13 8.77 17.00 -7.86
N GLN A 14 7.74 16.33 -8.40
CA GLN A 14 6.42 16.91 -8.59
C GLN A 14 5.80 17.36 -7.25
N TRP A 15 5.81 16.52 -6.23
CA TRP A 15 5.24 16.87 -4.94
C TRP A 15 5.97 18.07 -4.31
N MET A 16 7.29 18.07 -4.34
CA MET A 16 8.10 19.16 -3.81
C MET A 16 7.96 20.46 -4.62
N THR A 17 7.67 20.37 -5.92
CA THR A 17 7.49 21.53 -6.80
C THR A 17 6.11 22.17 -6.64
N TYR A 18 5.06 21.35 -6.53
CA TYR A 18 3.68 21.84 -6.50
C TYR A 18 3.17 22.17 -5.10
N MET A 19 3.82 21.65 -4.06
CA MET A 19 3.47 22.01 -2.69
C MET A 19 3.67 23.52 -2.46
N PRO A 20 2.68 24.24 -1.88
CA PRO A 20 2.84 25.65 -1.58
C PRO A 20 4.03 25.92 -0.64
N SER A 21 4.69 27.06 -0.84
CA SER A 21 5.82 27.47 -0.01
C SER A 21 5.44 27.54 1.48
N GLY A 22 6.35 27.10 2.35
CA GLY A 22 6.17 27.09 3.82
C GLY A 22 5.28 25.95 4.34
N ARG A 23 4.92 24.97 3.52
CA ARG A 23 4.18 23.77 3.94
C ARG A 23 5.11 22.59 4.19
N VAL A 24 4.59 21.57 4.90
CA VAL A 24 5.31 20.35 5.25
C VAL A 24 4.80 19.22 4.34
N ALA A 25 5.72 18.54 3.67
CA ALA A 25 5.40 17.41 2.81
C ALA A 25 5.02 16.17 3.64
N ASN A 26 4.29 15.24 3.01
CA ASN A 26 4.01 13.92 3.58
C ASN A 26 4.21 12.83 2.51
N TRP A 27 4.56 11.62 2.96
CA TRP A 27 4.84 10.47 2.12
C TRP A 27 4.04 9.26 2.61
N VAL A 28 3.18 8.71 1.75
CA VAL A 28 2.25 7.63 2.09
C VAL A 28 2.58 6.41 1.25
N ASN A 29 3.04 5.34 1.89
CA ASN A 29 3.31 4.07 1.20
C ASN A 29 2.03 3.25 0.99
N GLY A 30 1.02 3.38 1.87
CA GLY A 30 -0.19 2.57 1.77
C GLY A 30 -1.30 3.03 2.69
N ASN A 31 -2.45 2.37 2.55
CA ASN A 31 -3.64 2.53 3.35
C ASN A 31 -4.57 1.32 3.11
N HIS A 32 -5.75 1.36 3.73
CA HIS A 32 -6.79 0.31 3.64
C HIS A 32 -7.62 0.35 2.35
N ASP A 33 -7.26 1.18 1.36
CA ASP A 33 -7.93 1.32 0.06
C ASP A 33 -7.04 0.95 -1.14
N LYS A 34 -5.80 0.55 -0.88
CA LYS A 34 -4.82 0.15 -1.88
C LYS A 34 -4.14 -1.12 -1.43
N SER A 35 -4.04 -2.09 -2.35
CA SER A 35 -3.12 -3.25 -2.27
C SER A 35 -1.81 -2.88 -1.59
N ARG A 36 -1.32 -3.67 -0.62
CA ARG A 36 -0.14 -3.35 0.20
C ARG A 36 1.10 -3.08 -0.64
N VAL A 37 1.96 -2.19 -0.16
CA VAL A 37 3.15 -1.74 -0.91
C VAL A 37 4.08 -2.90 -1.30
N ALA A 38 4.26 -3.90 -0.43
CA ALA A 38 5.07 -5.09 -0.72
C ALA A 38 4.48 -5.93 -1.88
N THR A 39 3.14 -6.00 -2.01
CA THR A 39 2.48 -6.62 -3.17
C THR A 39 2.64 -5.77 -4.42
N ARG A 40 2.44 -4.45 -4.32
CA ARG A 40 2.48 -3.56 -5.49
C ARG A 40 3.87 -3.43 -6.10
N GLN A 41 4.89 -3.22 -5.26
CA GLN A 41 6.28 -2.91 -5.63
C GLN A 41 7.24 -4.11 -5.54
N GLY A 42 6.81 -5.21 -4.92
CA GLY A 42 7.63 -6.40 -4.72
C GLY A 42 8.25 -6.46 -3.32
N VAL A 43 8.32 -7.68 -2.77
CA VAL A 43 8.85 -7.96 -1.43
C VAL A 43 10.30 -7.51 -1.27
N ASP A 44 11.12 -7.63 -2.32
CA ASP A 44 12.54 -7.25 -2.30
C ASP A 44 12.76 -5.73 -2.21
N ARG A 45 11.70 -4.92 -2.36
CA ARG A 45 11.79 -3.46 -2.38
C ARG A 45 11.18 -2.80 -1.15
N ILE A 46 10.58 -3.57 -0.24
CA ILE A 46 9.86 -3.01 0.91
C ILE A 46 10.76 -2.14 1.79
N ASP A 47 11.97 -2.62 2.09
CA ASP A 47 12.95 -1.88 2.89
C ASP A 47 13.32 -0.56 2.22
N ALA A 48 13.57 -0.59 0.90
CA ALA A 48 13.92 0.60 0.14
C ALA A 48 12.78 1.63 0.12
N MET A 49 11.53 1.19 -0.04
CA MET A 49 10.36 2.06 -0.04
C MET A 49 10.10 2.67 1.35
N ASN A 50 10.29 1.89 2.41
CA ASN A 50 10.14 2.37 3.79
C ASN A 50 11.27 3.34 4.16
N MET A 51 12.53 3.02 3.82
CA MET A 51 13.64 3.93 3.99
C MET A 51 13.41 5.25 3.24
N LEU A 52 12.94 5.18 1.99
CA LEU A 52 12.65 6.37 1.19
C LEU A 52 11.62 7.29 1.88
N ALA A 53 10.51 6.74 2.37
CA ALA A 53 9.50 7.53 3.08
C ALA A 53 10.06 8.19 4.36
N LEU A 54 10.98 7.52 5.06
CA LEU A 54 11.60 8.01 6.30
C LEU A 54 12.69 9.07 6.07
N ILE A 55 13.42 9.02 4.94
CA ILE A 55 14.51 9.97 4.66
C ILE A 55 14.06 11.21 3.89
N LEU A 56 12.90 11.15 3.23
CA LEU A 56 12.34 12.31 2.54
C LEU A 56 11.87 13.37 3.56
N PRO A 57 11.96 14.67 3.21
CA PRO A 57 11.60 15.73 4.14
C PRO A 57 10.11 15.71 4.47
N GLY A 58 9.76 15.97 5.73
CA GLY A 58 8.38 16.08 6.19
C GLY A 58 7.92 14.88 7.01
N VAL A 59 6.74 14.36 6.71
CA VAL A 59 6.07 13.32 7.51
C VAL A 59 6.01 12.01 6.76
N ALA A 60 6.59 10.95 7.33
CA ALA A 60 6.39 9.58 6.87
C ALA A 60 5.06 9.05 7.43
N VAL A 61 4.24 8.43 6.58
CA VAL A 61 2.98 7.78 6.96
C VAL A 61 3.07 6.30 6.62
N THR A 62 2.95 5.48 7.65
CA THR A 62 3.01 4.02 7.58
C THR A 62 1.62 3.43 7.84
N TYR A 63 1.18 2.52 6.96
CA TYR A 63 -0.01 1.72 7.18
C TYR A 63 0.34 0.41 7.89
N GLN A 64 -0.57 -0.08 8.72
CA GLN A 64 -0.40 -1.26 9.55
C GLN A 64 0.10 -2.47 8.75
N GLY A 65 1.30 -2.95 9.09
CA GLY A 65 1.95 -4.10 8.48
C GLY A 65 3.02 -3.76 7.44
N GLU A 66 3.16 -2.50 7.03
CA GLU A 66 4.27 -2.08 6.16
C GLU A 66 5.63 -2.20 6.86
N GLU A 67 5.66 -2.01 8.17
CA GLU A 67 6.85 -2.10 9.02
C GLU A 67 7.39 -3.52 9.20
N ILE A 68 6.54 -4.53 8.93
CA ILE A 68 6.91 -5.96 8.90
C ILE A 68 6.77 -6.57 7.49
N GLY A 69 6.54 -5.73 6.47
CA GLY A 69 6.47 -6.15 5.07
C GLY A 69 5.31 -7.08 4.71
N MET A 70 4.16 -6.94 5.38
CA MET A 70 2.95 -7.68 5.03
C MET A 70 2.56 -7.46 3.55
N ILE A 71 2.14 -8.54 2.90
CA ILE A 71 1.56 -8.57 1.56
C ILE A 71 0.04 -8.72 1.63
N ASP A 72 -0.63 -8.42 0.53
CA ASP A 72 -2.06 -8.68 0.36
C ASP A 72 -2.39 -10.12 0.74
N GLY A 73 -3.37 -10.28 1.61
CA GLY A 73 -3.87 -11.59 1.99
C GLY A 73 -4.88 -12.12 0.98
N TYR A 74 -4.99 -13.44 0.90
CA TYR A 74 -6.04 -14.06 0.09
C TYR A 74 -7.39 -13.95 0.79
N VAL A 75 -8.40 -13.46 0.08
CA VAL A 75 -9.79 -13.41 0.53
C VAL A 75 -10.64 -13.96 -0.61
N SER A 76 -11.41 -15.02 -0.34
CA SER A 76 -12.25 -15.66 -1.35
C SER A 76 -13.47 -14.80 -1.70
N TRP A 77 -14.16 -15.12 -2.80
CA TRP A 77 -15.42 -14.44 -3.17
C TRP A 77 -16.46 -14.55 -2.05
N ASN A 78 -16.60 -15.73 -1.44
CA ASN A 78 -17.57 -15.97 -0.37
C ASN A 78 -17.21 -15.21 0.92
N ASP A 79 -15.92 -14.98 1.15
CA ASP A 79 -15.42 -14.28 2.34
C ASP A 79 -15.33 -12.77 2.14
N THR A 80 -15.40 -12.29 0.90
CA THR A 80 -15.37 -10.86 0.57
C THR A 80 -16.52 -10.14 1.28
N LYS A 81 -16.17 -9.07 2.00
CA LYS A 81 -17.09 -8.18 2.73
C LYS A 81 -17.02 -6.74 2.25
N ASP A 82 -15.99 -6.37 1.49
CA ASP A 82 -15.90 -5.03 0.91
C ASP A 82 -17.07 -4.79 -0.07
N PRO A 83 -17.92 -3.78 0.16
CA PRO A 83 -18.98 -3.43 -0.78
C PRO A 83 -18.48 -3.19 -2.21
N TRP A 84 -17.24 -2.74 -2.40
CA TRP A 84 -16.68 -2.55 -3.74
C TRP A 84 -16.44 -3.87 -4.47
N GLY A 85 -16.09 -4.94 -3.75
CA GLY A 85 -15.97 -6.28 -4.28
C GLY A 85 -17.34 -6.95 -4.45
N CYS A 86 -18.20 -6.88 -3.43
CA CYS A 86 -19.53 -7.50 -3.46
C CYS A 86 -20.42 -6.95 -4.58
N ASN A 87 -20.38 -5.64 -4.84
CA ASN A 87 -21.22 -5.00 -5.85
C ASN A 87 -20.71 -5.18 -7.30
N THR A 88 -19.69 -6.01 -7.52
CA THR A 88 -19.21 -6.30 -8.89
C THR A 88 -20.08 -7.31 -9.63
N ASP A 89 -20.83 -8.15 -8.91
CA ASP A 89 -21.51 -9.34 -9.44
C ASP A 89 -20.58 -10.23 -10.29
N ASP A 90 -19.27 -10.21 -10.01
CA ASP A 90 -18.23 -10.91 -10.76
C ASP A 90 -17.35 -11.75 -9.82
N PRO A 91 -17.70 -13.03 -9.59
CA PRO A 91 -16.94 -13.93 -8.72
C PRO A 91 -15.50 -14.21 -9.17
N ILE A 92 -15.13 -13.84 -10.41
CA ILE A 92 -13.80 -14.05 -10.96
C ILE A 92 -12.94 -12.80 -10.76
N ASN A 93 -13.48 -11.61 -11.03
CA ASN A 93 -12.73 -10.36 -11.05
C ASN A 93 -12.97 -9.44 -9.84
N TYR A 94 -13.79 -9.83 -8.85
CA TYR A 94 -14.01 -9.06 -7.62
C TYR A 94 -12.70 -8.61 -6.94
N VAL A 95 -11.65 -9.43 -7.02
CA VAL A 95 -10.32 -9.14 -6.45
C VAL A 95 -9.68 -7.88 -7.02
N LEU A 96 -10.07 -7.45 -8.23
CA LEU A 96 -9.59 -6.21 -8.83
C LEU A 96 -10.25 -4.96 -8.25
N LYS A 97 -11.31 -5.14 -7.43
CA LYS A 97 -12.12 -4.08 -6.83
C LYS A 97 -12.13 -4.12 -5.31
N SER A 98 -12.11 -5.31 -4.73
CA SER A 98 -12.11 -5.50 -3.29
C SER A 98 -10.84 -4.97 -2.66
N ARG A 99 -11.01 -4.32 -1.51
CA ARG A 99 -9.97 -3.84 -0.61
C ARG A 99 -9.73 -4.77 0.58
N ASP A 100 -10.45 -5.90 0.64
CA ASP A 100 -10.27 -6.88 1.70
C ASP A 100 -8.83 -7.46 1.78
N PRO A 101 -8.10 -7.67 0.67
CA PRO A 101 -6.72 -8.17 0.72
C PRO A 101 -5.76 -7.29 1.57
N GLU A 102 -5.87 -5.96 1.48
CA GLU A 102 -5.10 -5.01 2.30
C GLU A 102 -5.65 -4.80 3.72
N ARG A 103 -6.75 -5.48 4.09
CA ARG A 103 -7.41 -5.41 5.40
C ARG A 103 -7.33 -6.70 6.21
N THR A 104 -6.60 -7.70 5.71
CA THR A 104 -6.34 -8.93 6.46
C THR A 104 -5.67 -8.65 7.81
N PRO A 105 -5.96 -9.46 8.85
CA PRO A 105 -5.47 -9.23 10.21
C PRO A 105 -3.94 -9.09 10.28
N TYR A 106 -3.48 -8.29 11.24
CA TYR A 106 -2.05 -8.09 11.48
C TYR A 106 -1.37 -9.37 11.96
N GLN A 107 -0.14 -9.60 11.50
CA GLN A 107 0.67 -10.79 11.81
C GLN A 107 1.52 -10.56 13.06
N TRP A 108 0.91 -10.69 14.24
CA TRP A 108 1.61 -10.51 15.51
C TRP A 108 2.65 -11.58 15.80
N ASP A 109 2.34 -12.83 15.47
CA ASP A 109 3.17 -14.00 15.69
C ASP A 109 2.87 -15.12 14.67
N SER A 110 3.44 -16.30 14.89
CA SER A 110 3.29 -17.47 14.01
C SER A 110 2.11 -18.39 14.37
N SER A 111 1.24 -18.01 15.30
CA SER A 111 0.06 -18.80 15.64
C SER A 111 -1.00 -18.71 14.54
N ALA A 112 -1.81 -19.77 14.41
CA ALA A 112 -2.92 -19.79 13.46
C ALA A 112 -4.13 -19.04 14.07
N HIS A 113 -4.79 -18.23 13.24
CA HIS A 113 -5.98 -17.46 13.58
C HIS A 113 -7.12 -17.76 12.62
#